data_AF-A0A7X0AMP8-F1
#
_entry.id   AF-A0A7X0AMP8-F1
#
_cell.length_a   1.000
_cell.length_b   1.000
_cell.length_c   1.000
_cell.angle_alpha   90.00
_cell.angle_beta   90.00
_cell.angle_gamma   90.00
#
_symmetry.space_group_name_H-M   'P 1'
#
loop_
_entity.id
_entity.type
_entity.pdbx_description
1 polymer ?
#
loop_
_entity_poly.entity_id
_entity_poly.type
_entity_poly.pdbx_seq_one_letter_code
_entity_poly.pdbx_strand_id
1 'polypeptide(L)'
;MPKLIIALTLTLLTAAPWASFANGSTAGIAVVTKQCGDAQMSLNCPAAGHGRANCLHPALYFKSKNGQQSRLSSPKGLEKQQPIGLACTASKNDKSNYFYVLYGSLPTGCDVCEWHHLYDANGKLLTSSFPATVDVPDAPPAQSIAPNNQSFDDLSKKLNLDDYKADSIVCTGPHVDAKGNLLCPVSVEVGHGR
;
A
#
# COMPACT_ATOMS: atom_id res chain seq x y z
N MET A 1 -76.38 -29.88 -10.62
CA MET A 1 -75.15 -30.30 -11.32
C MET A 1 -75.20 -29.66 -12.69
N PRO A 2 -74.23 -28.86 -13.17
CA PRO A 2 -72.80 -28.76 -12.84
C PRO A 2 -72.40 -27.42 -12.15
N LYS A 3 -71.20 -27.40 -11.55
CA LYS A 3 -70.57 -26.24 -10.89
C LYS A 3 -69.57 -25.60 -11.86
N LEU A 4 -69.72 -24.30 -12.11
CA LEU A 4 -68.78 -23.47 -12.85
C LEU A 4 -67.76 -22.90 -11.85
N ILE A 5 -66.50 -23.34 -11.92
CA ILE A 5 -65.40 -22.81 -11.11
C ILE A 5 -64.66 -21.78 -11.96
N ILE A 6 -64.81 -20.50 -11.61
CA ILE A 6 -64.06 -19.39 -12.21
C ILE A 6 -62.71 -19.30 -11.48
N ALA A 7 -61.63 -19.65 -12.17
CA ALA A 7 -60.27 -19.48 -11.69
C ALA A 7 -59.84 -18.02 -11.92
N LEU A 8 -59.67 -17.26 -10.84
CA LEU A 8 -59.07 -15.93 -10.86
C LEU A 8 -57.57 -16.08 -10.53
N THR A 9 -56.71 -16.13 -11.54
CA THR A 9 -55.25 -16.12 -11.37
C THR A 9 -54.77 -14.69 -11.15
N LEU A 10 -54.38 -14.38 -9.91
CA LEU A 10 -53.77 -13.12 -9.50
C LEU A 10 -52.25 -13.22 -9.66
N THR A 11 -51.72 -12.67 -10.75
CA THR A 11 -50.27 -12.66 -11.03
C THR A 11 -49.60 -11.54 -10.23
N LEU A 12 -48.99 -11.87 -9.08
CA LEU A 12 -48.08 -10.95 -8.37
C LEU A 12 -46.74 -10.89 -9.13
N LEU A 13 -46.47 -9.77 -9.81
CA LEU A 13 -45.12 -9.41 -10.23
C LEU A 13 -44.35 -8.88 -9.01
N THR A 14 -43.58 -9.73 -8.34
CA THR A 14 -42.54 -9.27 -7.42
C THR A 14 -41.31 -8.88 -8.24
N ALA A 15 -41.16 -7.59 -8.53
CA ALA A 15 -39.90 -7.03 -9.01
C ALA A 15 -38.88 -7.11 -7.86
N ALA A 16 -38.03 -8.14 -7.87
CA ALA A 16 -36.85 -8.17 -7.02
C ALA A 16 -35.87 -7.09 -7.51
N PRO A 17 -35.50 -6.09 -6.70
CA PRO A 17 -34.37 -5.24 -7.05
C PRO A 17 -33.13 -6.12 -7.04
N TRP A 18 -32.57 -6.34 -8.23
CA TRP A 18 -31.26 -6.93 -8.39
C TRP A 18 -30.28 -6.03 -7.63
N ALA A 19 -29.87 -6.51 -6.45
CA ALA A 19 -28.73 -5.95 -5.76
C ALA A 19 -27.50 -6.27 -6.60
N SER A 20 -27.16 -5.36 -7.51
CA SER A 20 -25.85 -5.33 -8.16
C SER A 20 -24.80 -5.02 -7.11
N PHE A 21 -24.39 -6.02 -6.32
CA PHE A 21 -23.12 -5.98 -5.61
C PHE A 21 -22.02 -6.33 -6.59
N ALA A 22 -21.69 -5.39 -7.48
CA ALA A 22 -20.42 -5.39 -8.19
C ALA A 22 -19.43 -4.55 -7.39
N ASN A 23 -19.05 -5.00 -6.18
CA ASN A 23 -17.81 -4.53 -5.56
C ASN A 23 -16.65 -5.25 -6.25
N GLY A 24 -16.42 -4.89 -7.52
CA GLY A 24 -15.23 -5.25 -8.27
C GLY A 24 -14.03 -4.46 -7.76
N SER A 25 -13.71 -4.61 -6.47
CA SER A 25 -12.39 -4.26 -5.97
C SER A 25 -11.45 -5.34 -6.48
N THR A 26 -10.99 -5.24 -7.73
CA THR A 26 -9.76 -5.94 -8.11
C THR A 26 -8.62 -5.29 -7.34
N ALA A 27 -8.52 -5.61 -6.05
CA ALA A 27 -7.31 -5.44 -5.29
C ALA A 27 -6.22 -6.09 -6.14
N GLY A 28 -5.20 -5.31 -6.51
CA GLY A 28 -4.09 -5.81 -7.32
C GLY A 28 -3.44 -7.04 -6.69
N ILE A 29 -2.49 -7.63 -7.39
CA ILE A 29 -1.73 -8.77 -6.89
C ILE A 29 -0.87 -8.28 -5.72
N ALA A 30 -1.05 -8.87 -4.52
CA ALA A 30 -0.19 -8.60 -3.38
C ALA A 30 1.20 -9.18 -3.66
N VAL A 31 2.21 -8.31 -3.74
CA VAL A 31 3.61 -8.70 -4.02
C VAL A 31 4.45 -8.72 -2.76
N VAL A 32 4.07 -7.91 -1.76
CA VAL A 32 4.64 -7.94 -0.40
C VAL A 32 3.49 -7.98 0.58
N THR A 33 3.58 -8.83 1.60
CA THR A 33 2.59 -8.92 2.67
C THR A 33 3.30 -9.10 4.01
N LYS A 34 2.96 -8.27 4.99
CA LYS A 34 3.49 -8.36 6.36
C LYS A 34 2.35 -8.46 7.36
N GLN A 35 2.55 -9.33 8.35
CA GLN A 35 1.68 -9.43 9.52
C GLN A 35 2.27 -8.60 10.66
N CYS A 36 1.43 -7.88 11.39
CA CYS A 36 1.76 -7.18 12.63
C CYS A 36 0.67 -7.40 13.67
N GLY A 37 0.92 -8.31 14.61
CA GLY A 37 -0.12 -8.81 15.50
C GLY A 37 -1.25 -9.45 14.70
N ASP A 38 -2.49 -9.02 14.95
CA ASP A 38 -3.69 -9.52 14.29
C ASP A 38 -4.04 -8.79 12.98
N ALA A 39 -3.21 -7.82 12.57
CA ALA A 39 -3.43 -7.03 11.37
C ALA A 39 -2.41 -7.38 10.27
N GLN A 40 -2.81 -7.13 9.03
CA GLN A 40 -1.98 -7.36 7.85
C GLN A 40 -1.89 -6.08 7.02
N MET A 41 -0.72 -5.85 6.42
CA MET A 41 -0.55 -4.84 5.40
C MET A 41 0.12 -5.47 4.17
N SER A 42 -0.20 -4.93 3.00
CA SER A 42 0.28 -5.46 1.72
C SER A 42 0.56 -4.35 0.72
N LEU A 43 1.61 -4.55 -0.09
CA LEU A 43 1.87 -3.79 -1.29
C LEU A 43 1.25 -4.54 -2.46
N ASN A 44 0.29 -3.91 -3.13
CA ASN A 44 -0.44 -4.52 -4.22
C ASN A 44 -0.16 -3.80 -5.53
N CYS A 45 0.17 -4.57 -6.55
CA CYS A 45 0.42 -4.05 -7.88
C CYS A 45 -0.75 -4.38 -8.81
N PRO A 46 -1.17 -3.46 -9.68
CA PRO A 46 -2.13 -3.75 -10.74
C PRO A 46 -1.77 -5.01 -11.53
N ALA A 47 -2.77 -5.83 -11.84
CA ALA A 47 -2.59 -6.98 -12.72
C ALA A 47 -2.29 -6.50 -14.15
N ALA A 48 -1.28 -7.06 -14.78
CA ALA A 48 -0.90 -6.78 -16.16
C ALA A 48 -1.39 -7.87 -17.14
N GLY A 49 -2.20 -8.82 -16.66
CA GLY A 49 -2.65 -10.00 -17.40
C GLY A 49 -1.65 -11.16 -17.38
N HIS A 50 -2.09 -12.36 -17.77
CA HIS A 50 -1.26 -13.58 -17.86
C HIS A 50 -0.45 -13.91 -16.59
N GLY A 51 -1.02 -13.65 -15.40
CA GLY A 51 -0.36 -13.88 -14.12
C GLY A 51 0.77 -12.89 -13.79
N ARG A 52 0.92 -11.80 -14.56
CA ARG A 52 1.93 -10.76 -14.33
C ARG A 52 1.35 -9.56 -13.59
N ALA A 53 2.20 -8.85 -12.86
CA ALA A 53 1.87 -7.60 -12.17
C ALA A 53 2.67 -6.43 -12.78
N ASN A 54 2.09 -5.23 -12.78
CA ASN A 54 2.78 -3.98 -13.09
C ASN A 54 2.95 -3.17 -11.81
N CYS A 55 4.17 -3.12 -11.26
CA CYS A 55 4.45 -2.40 -10.02
C CYS A 55 4.99 -0.97 -10.25
N LEU A 56 4.67 -0.29 -11.35
CA LEU A 56 5.01 1.13 -11.47
C LEU A 56 4.23 2.00 -10.48
N HIS A 57 3.02 1.56 -10.10
CA HIS A 57 2.13 2.28 -9.19
C HIS A 57 1.53 1.33 -8.14
N PRO A 58 2.36 0.75 -7.24
CA PRO A 58 1.87 -0.09 -6.17
C PRO A 58 0.98 0.72 -5.23
N ALA A 59 0.00 0.05 -4.63
CA ALA A 59 -0.90 0.63 -3.66
C ALA A 59 -0.79 -0.12 -2.33
N LEU A 60 -0.88 0.62 -1.23
CA LEU A 60 -0.86 0.07 0.11
C LEU A 60 -2.28 -0.36 0.52
N TYR A 61 -2.44 -1.61 0.92
CA TYR A 61 -3.67 -2.14 1.47
C TYR A 61 -3.47 -2.61 2.90
N PHE A 62 -4.44 -2.31 3.74
CA PHE A 62 -4.53 -2.76 5.12
C PHE A 62 -5.69 -3.75 5.26
N LYS A 63 -5.49 -4.80 6.02
CA LYS A 63 -6.53 -5.75 6.41
C LYS A 63 -6.52 -5.86 7.93
N SER A 64 -7.64 -5.47 8.53
CA SER A 64 -7.80 -5.51 9.99
C SER A 64 -8.07 -6.94 10.48
N LYS A 65 -8.03 -7.14 11.80
CA LYS A 65 -8.33 -8.43 12.45
C LYS A 65 -9.69 -9.02 12.07
N ASN A 66 -10.68 -8.18 11.73
CA ASN A 66 -12.01 -8.64 11.32
C ASN A 66 -12.07 -9.08 9.85
N GLY A 67 -10.93 -9.07 9.13
CA GLY A 67 -10.84 -9.42 7.72
C GLY A 67 -11.23 -8.32 6.74
N GLN A 68 -11.71 -7.16 7.23
CA GLN A 68 -12.01 -6.01 6.39
C GLN A 68 -10.72 -5.44 5.80
N GLN A 69 -10.70 -5.33 4.47
CA GLN A 69 -9.58 -4.79 3.72
C GLN A 69 -9.92 -3.39 3.18
N SER A 70 -8.97 -2.47 3.26
CA SER A 70 -9.07 -1.11 2.75
C SER A 70 -7.78 -0.69 2.05
N ARG A 71 -7.90 0.17 1.05
CA ARG A 71 -6.75 0.87 0.46
C ARG A 71 -6.41 2.06 1.34
N LEU A 72 -5.13 2.24 1.67
CA LEU A 72 -4.65 3.40 2.40
C LEU A 72 -4.30 4.53 1.44
N SER A 73 -4.59 5.77 1.85
CA SER A 73 -4.21 6.98 1.10
C SER A 73 -2.73 7.26 1.23
N SER A 74 -2.12 7.83 0.18
CA SER A 74 -0.75 8.32 0.26
C SER A 74 -0.62 9.41 1.34
N PRO A 75 0.51 9.45 2.08
CA PRO A 75 0.82 10.57 2.96
C PRO A 75 0.80 11.90 2.21
N LYS A 76 0.40 12.96 2.91
CA LYS A 76 0.36 14.32 2.36
C LYS A 76 1.75 14.73 1.85
N GLY A 77 1.82 15.24 0.63
CA GLY A 77 3.06 15.66 -0.03
C GLY A 77 3.78 14.53 -0.77
N LEU A 78 3.35 13.28 -0.61
CA LEU A 78 3.90 12.09 -1.26
C LEU A 78 2.95 11.52 -2.32
N GLU A 79 2.02 12.32 -2.86
CA GLU A 79 1.00 11.86 -3.81
C GLU A 79 1.60 11.34 -5.13
N LYS A 80 2.82 11.77 -5.46
CA LYS A 80 3.59 11.29 -6.63
C LYS A 80 4.52 10.13 -6.30
N GLN A 81 4.74 9.86 -5.01
CA GLN A 81 5.58 8.76 -4.55
C GLN A 81 4.75 7.49 -4.34
N GLN A 82 5.43 6.35 -4.39
CA GLN A 82 4.82 5.04 -4.30
C GLN A 82 5.24 4.34 -3.01
N PRO A 83 4.37 3.57 -2.34
CA PRO A 83 4.80 2.68 -1.28
C PRO A 83 5.60 1.52 -1.90
N ILE A 84 6.88 1.45 -1.60
CA ILE A 84 7.81 0.50 -2.22
C ILE A 84 8.35 -0.53 -1.25
N GLY A 85 8.27 -0.31 0.07
CA GLY A 85 8.76 -1.26 1.06
C GLY A 85 7.86 -1.37 2.28
N LEU A 86 7.85 -2.54 2.89
CA LEU A 86 6.97 -2.85 4.01
C LEU A 86 7.66 -3.77 5.03
N ALA A 87 7.57 -3.41 6.31
CA ALA A 87 8.03 -4.22 7.43
C ALA A 87 7.03 -4.22 8.59
N CYS A 88 7.23 -5.15 9.51
CA CYS A 88 6.66 -5.10 10.85
C CYS A 88 7.76 -4.83 11.87
N THR A 89 7.49 -3.98 12.86
CA THR A 89 8.36 -3.72 13.99
C THR A 89 7.53 -3.59 15.27
N ALA A 90 8.18 -3.73 16.42
CA ALA A 90 7.58 -3.52 17.72
C ALA A 90 8.32 -2.44 18.50
N SER A 91 7.62 -1.72 19.39
CA SER A 91 8.29 -0.88 20.38
C SER A 91 8.97 -1.75 21.43
N LYS A 92 10.26 -1.50 21.71
CA LYS A 92 10.93 -2.14 22.86
C LYS A 92 10.34 -1.71 24.19
N ASN A 93 9.72 -0.52 24.25
CA ASN A 93 9.19 0.08 25.46
C ASN A 93 7.90 -0.60 25.94
N ASP A 94 6.94 -0.84 25.05
CA ASP A 94 5.61 -1.35 25.42
C ASP A 94 5.13 -2.58 24.62
N LYS A 95 5.95 -3.07 23.68
CA LYS A 95 5.67 -4.21 22.79
C LYS A 95 4.50 -3.99 21.83
N SER A 96 4.04 -2.75 21.64
CA SER A 96 3.07 -2.41 20.60
C SER A 96 3.67 -2.63 19.21
N ASN A 97 2.88 -3.17 18.28
CA ASN A 97 3.30 -3.41 16.90
C ASN A 97 2.98 -2.21 15.99
N TYR A 98 3.90 -1.96 15.05
CA TYR A 98 3.79 -0.89 14.04
C TYR A 98 4.16 -1.44 12.67
N PHE A 99 3.45 -0.98 11.65
CA PHE A 99 3.88 -1.16 10.28
C PHE A 99 4.86 -0.05 9.92
N TYR A 100 6.02 -0.44 9.40
CA TYR A 100 6.93 0.47 8.73
C TYR A 100 6.67 0.41 7.23
N VAL A 101 6.53 1.57 6.60
CA VAL A 101 6.32 1.70 5.16
C VAL A 101 7.35 2.65 4.58
N LEU A 102 8.01 2.20 3.53
CA LEU A 102 8.97 2.95 2.74
C LEU A 102 8.28 3.49 1.49
N TYR A 103 8.40 4.79 1.24
CA TYR A 103 7.90 5.45 0.04
C TYR A 103 9.07 5.91 -0.83
N GLY A 104 8.92 5.77 -2.15
CA GLY A 104 9.94 6.19 -3.11
C GLY A 104 9.44 6.14 -4.55
N SER A 105 10.37 6.21 -5.50
CA SER A 105 10.08 6.26 -6.94
C SER A 105 10.52 4.97 -7.65
N LEU A 106 9.62 4.41 -8.45
CA LEU A 106 9.89 3.29 -9.36
C LEU A 106 9.76 3.77 -10.82
N PRO A 107 10.49 3.18 -11.79
CA PRO A 107 11.36 2.00 -11.65
C PRO A 107 12.84 2.32 -11.40
N THR A 108 13.24 3.58 -11.55
CA THR A 108 14.63 4.04 -11.58
C THR A 108 15.32 4.10 -10.21
N GLY A 109 14.59 3.94 -9.10
CA GLY A 109 15.13 4.25 -7.78
C GLY A 109 15.29 5.77 -7.56
N CYS A 110 15.98 6.17 -6.49
CA CYS A 110 15.92 7.52 -5.94
C CYS A 110 16.89 8.55 -6.56
N ASP A 111 16.34 9.64 -7.10
CA ASP A 111 17.01 10.95 -7.23
C ASP A 111 17.01 11.73 -5.90
N VAL A 112 16.06 11.45 -5.01
CA VAL A 112 15.99 11.92 -3.61
C VAL A 112 15.62 10.71 -2.76
N CYS A 113 16.44 10.39 -1.75
CA CYS A 113 16.29 9.16 -0.96
C CYS A 113 14.91 9.01 -0.32
N GLU A 114 14.59 7.79 0.08
CA GLU A 114 13.25 7.29 0.41
C GLU A 114 12.64 7.92 1.68
N TRP A 115 11.30 7.96 1.74
CA TRP A 115 10.53 8.46 2.88
C TRP A 115 10.07 7.34 3.79
N HIS A 116 10.27 7.51 5.10
CA HIS A 116 9.94 6.51 6.10
C HIS A 116 8.67 6.89 6.85
N HIS A 117 7.71 5.96 6.92
CA HIS A 117 6.47 6.17 7.64
C HIS A 117 6.11 5.03 8.60
N LEU A 118 5.49 5.39 9.73
CA LEU A 118 4.92 4.43 10.67
C LEU A 118 3.40 4.49 10.64
N TYR A 119 2.79 3.31 10.67
CA TYR A 119 1.36 3.13 10.86
C TYR A 119 1.12 2.27 12.10
N ASP A 120 0.06 2.54 12.84
CA ASP A 120 -0.36 1.67 13.93
C ASP A 120 -1.01 0.36 13.43
N ALA A 121 -1.31 -0.55 14.35
CA ALA A 121 -1.98 -1.81 14.05
C ALA A 121 -3.43 -1.66 13.50
N ASN A 122 -3.98 -0.44 13.46
CA ASN A 122 -5.28 -0.13 12.85
C ASN A 122 -5.12 0.49 11.45
N GLY A 123 -3.90 0.58 10.92
CA GLY A 123 -3.62 1.19 9.63
C GLY A 123 -3.66 2.72 9.65
N LYS A 124 -3.60 3.35 10.82
CA LYS A 124 -3.54 4.81 10.95
C LYS A 124 -2.10 5.29 10.78
N LEU A 125 -1.90 6.24 9.86
CA LEU A 125 -0.61 6.92 9.69
C LEU A 125 -0.25 7.74 10.95
N LEU A 126 0.97 7.56 11.46
CA LEU A 126 1.46 8.21 12.68
C LEU A 126 2.53 9.28 12.44
N THR A 127 3.17 9.28 11.27
CA THR A 127 4.27 10.20 10.94
C THR A 127 3.94 11.06 9.72
N SER A 128 4.59 12.20 9.62
CA SER A 128 4.42 13.16 8.53
C SER A 128 5.74 13.47 7.84
N SER A 129 5.67 13.63 6.52
CA SER A 129 6.76 14.15 5.68
C SER A 129 6.27 15.38 4.94
N PHE A 130 5.51 16.27 5.57
CA PHE A 130 5.08 17.52 4.93
C PHE A 130 5.85 18.71 5.53
N PRO A 131 6.62 19.48 4.73
CA PRO A 131 6.88 19.31 3.29
C PRO A 131 7.66 18.03 2.98
N ALA A 132 7.49 17.48 1.77
CA ALA A 132 8.10 16.21 1.34
C ALA A 132 9.62 16.23 1.47
N THR A 133 10.25 17.31 1.05
CA THR A 133 11.70 17.46 1.12
C THR A 133 12.08 18.61 2.02
N VAL A 134 13.29 18.52 2.56
CA VAL A 134 13.97 19.60 3.28
C VAL A 134 15.26 19.93 2.56
N ASP A 135 15.68 21.18 2.63
CA ASP A 135 16.97 21.60 2.10
C ASP A 135 18.11 21.02 2.94
N VAL A 136 19.20 20.65 2.29
CA VAL A 136 20.44 20.24 2.94
C VAL A 136 21.43 21.40 2.82
N PRO A 137 21.67 22.15 3.91
CA PRO A 137 22.63 23.25 3.89
C PRO A 137 24.00 22.76 3.45
N ASP A 138 24.69 23.58 2.65
CA ASP A 138 26.07 23.35 2.21
C ASP A 138 26.30 22.08 1.37
N ALA A 139 25.24 21.42 0.90
CA ALA A 139 25.34 20.29 -0.01
C ALA A 139 25.52 20.75 -1.48
N PRO A 140 26.19 19.96 -2.33
CA PRO A 140 26.22 20.20 -3.77
C PRO A 140 24.80 20.30 -4.36
N PRO A 141 24.56 21.04 -5.46
CA PRO A 141 23.22 21.21 -6.03
C PRO A 141 22.47 19.90 -6.32
N ALA A 142 23.18 18.82 -6.67
CA ALA A 142 22.59 17.51 -6.90
C ALA A 142 22.10 16.80 -5.61
N GLN A 143 22.42 17.34 -4.44
CA GLN A 143 22.11 16.80 -3.11
C GLN A 143 21.54 17.87 -2.18
N SER A 144 21.10 19.02 -2.73
CA SER A 144 20.63 20.15 -1.95
C SER A 144 19.27 19.91 -1.28
N ILE A 145 18.64 18.75 -1.53
CA ILE A 145 17.39 18.33 -0.92
C ILE A 145 17.49 16.89 -0.43
N ALA A 146 16.79 16.60 0.68
CA ALA A 146 16.66 15.28 1.27
C ALA A 146 15.20 14.96 1.61
N PRO A 147 14.81 13.67 1.73
CA PRO A 147 13.50 13.32 2.25
C PRO A 147 13.31 13.86 3.67
N ASN A 148 12.13 14.44 3.93
CA ASN A 148 11.76 14.88 5.26
C ASN A 148 11.29 13.70 6.12
N ASN A 149 12.23 13.11 6.86
CA ASN A 149 11.99 11.97 7.75
C ASN A 149 12.00 12.34 9.24
N GLN A 150 12.04 13.63 9.58
CA GLN A 150 12.17 14.09 10.97
C GLN A 150 11.08 13.52 11.90
N SER A 151 9.82 13.54 11.46
CA SER A 151 8.70 12.98 12.24
C SER A 151 8.84 11.48 12.47
N PHE A 152 9.43 10.76 11.52
CA PHE A 152 9.70 9.33 11.64
C PHE A 152 10.84 9.08 12.61
N ASP A 153 11.96 9.79 12.46
CA ASP A 153 13.14 9.62 13.31
C ASP A 153 12.80 9.89 14.79
N ASP A 154 12.05 10.97 15.06
CA ASP A 154 11.61 11.32 16.41
C ASP A 154 10.71 10.24 17.03
N LEU A 155 9.72 9.76 16.27
CA LEU A 155 8.79 8.75 16.77
C LEU A 155 9.47 7.38 16.93
N SER A 156 10.29 6.97 15.97
CA SER A 156 11.08 5.73 16.02
C SER A 156 11.96 5.69 17.26
N LYS A 157 12.69 6.79 17.53
CA LYS A 157 13.52 6.92 18.73
C LYS A 157 12.70 6.90 20.01
N LYS A 158 11.57 7.63 20.04
CA LYS A 158 10.66 7.65 21.20
C LYS A 158 10.09 6.27 21.51
N LEU A 159 9.71 5.51 20.48
CA LEU A 159 9.19 4.15 20.62
C LEU A 159 10.28 3.13 20.89
N ASN A 160 11.55 3.46 20.64
CA ASN A 160 12.68 2.54 20.74
C ASN A 160 12.38 1.26 19.94
N LEU A 161 12.19 1.39 18.63
CA LEU A 161 11.75 0.28 17.79
C LEU A 161 12.76 -0.87 17.78
N ASP A 162 12.26 -2.11 17.74
CA ASP A 162 13.00 -3.30 17.37
C ASP A 162 13.44 -3.24 15.92
N ASP A 163 14.59 -3.86 15.63
CA ASP A 163 15.15 -3.96 14.29
C ASP A 163 14.10 -4.55 13.34
N TYR A 164 14.01 -4.03 12.13
CA TYR A 164 13.04 -4.48 11.14
C TYR A 164 13.67 -4.64 9.76
N LYS A 165 13.17 -5.64 9.02
CA LYS A 165 13.58 -5.90 7.64
C LYS A 165 12.40 -5.64 6.72
N ALA A 166 12.56 -4.64 5.87
CA ALA A 166 11.55 -4.27 4.91
C ALA A 166 11.71 -5.14 3.66
N ASP A 167 10.62 -5.78 3.25
CA ASP A 167 10.57 -6.36 1.91
C ASP A 167 10.16 -5.24 0.97
N SER A 168 10.94 -5.03 -0.07
CA SER A 168 10.77 -3.94 -1.02
C SER A 168 10.55 -4.46 -2.43
N ILE A 169 9.72 -3.73 -3.17
CA ILE A 169 9.54 -3.87 -4.61
C ILE A 169 10.75 -3.25 -5.29
N VAL A 170 11.48 -4.06 -6.03
CA VAL A 170 12.55 -3.60 -6.91
C VAL A 170 12.18 -3.98 -8.34
N CYS A 171 12.20 -2.98 -9.23
CA CYS A 171 12.04 -3.25 -10.65
C CYS A 171 13.36 -3.79 -11.17
N THR A 172 13.37 -4.98 -11.77
CA THR A 172 14.58 -5.57 -12.36
C THR A 172 14.46 -5.71 -13.86
N GLY A 173 15.59 -5.76 -14.56
CA GLY A 173 15.64 -5.85 -16.03
C GLY A 173 15.28 -4.53 -16.73
N PRO A 174 14.99 -4.58 -18.04
CA PRO A 174 14.69 -3.37 -18.82
C PRO A 174 13.45 -2.66 -18.29
N HIS A 175 13.61 -1.37 -17.97
CA HIS A 175 12.51 -0.51 -17.52
C HIS A 175 11.69 0.10 -18.64
N VAL A 176 11.97 -0.29 -19.89
CA VAL A 176 11.28 0.22 -21.07
C VAL A 176 11.06 -0.95 -22.03
N ASP A 177 9.84 -1.10 -22.58
CA ASP A 177 9.56 -2.07 -23.63
C ASP A 177 10.03 -1.59 -25.02
N ALA A 178 9.92 -2.45 -26.04
CA ALA A 178 10.30 -2.09 -27.41
C ALA A 178 9.48 -0.93 -28.03
N LYS A 179 8.41 -0.49 -27.37
CA LYS A 179 7.53 0.61 -27.78
C LYS A 179 7.77 1.89 -26.96
N GLY A 180 8.72 1.89 -26.02
CA GLY A 180 9.01 3.04 -25.17
C GLY A 180 8.17 3.13 -23.89
N ASN A 181 7.35 2.13 -23.56
CA ASN A 181 6.54 2.15 -22.33
C ASN A 181 7.37 1.74 -21.14
N LEU A 182 7.19 2.43 -20.00
CA LEU A 182 7.84 2.04 -18.76
C LEU A 182 7.38 0.65 -18.29
N LEU A 183 8.31 -0.11 -17.72
CA LEU A 183 8.10 -1.44 -17.16
C LEU A 183 8.69 -1.53 -15.76
N CYS A 184 8.00 -2.28 -14.90
CA CYS A 184 8.54 -2.75 -13.63
C CYS A 184 8.30 -4.27 -13.51
N PRO A 185 9.16 -5.11 -14.13
CA PRO A 185 9.22 -6.53 -13.82
C PRO A 185 9.63 -6.65 -12.35
N VAL A 186 8.80 -7.32 -11.55
CA VAL A 186 8.91 -7.28 -10.10
C VAL A 186 9.90 -8.33 -9.62
N SER A 187 10.90 -7.91 -8.86
CA SER A 187 11.58 -8.75 -7.89
C SER A 187 11.29 -8.22 -6.49
N VAL A 188 11.15 -9.12 -5.53
CA VAL A 188 11.05 -8.76 -4.12
C VAL A 188 12.43 -8.92 -3.52
N GLU A 189 12.99 -7.83 -2.99
CA GLU A 189 14.25 -7.84 -2.27
C GLU A 189 14.02 -7.55 -0.78
N VAL A 190 14.84 -8.12 0.09
CA VAL A 190 14.77 -7.88 1.53
C VAL A 190 15.82 -6.83 1.90
N GLY A 191 15.36 -5.61 2.13
CA GLY A 191 16.15 -4.51 2.65
C GLY A 191 16.31 -4.60 4.18
N HIS A 192 17.48 -4.21 4.67
CA HIS A 192 17.72 -4.07 6.10
C HIS A 192 17.34 -2.65 6.53
N GLY A 193 16.30 -2.52 7.34
CA GLY A 193 16.03 -1.30 8.09
C GLY A 193 17.05 -1.15 9.21
N ARG A 194 17.32 0.10 9.61
CA ARG A 194 18.30 0.45 10.65
C ARG A 194 17.92 -0.12 12.02
#